data_AF-A0A6L9IKS3-F1
#
_entry.id   AF-A0A6L9IKS3-F1
#
_cell.length_a   1.000
_cell.length_b   1.000
_cell.length_c   1.000
_cell.angle_alpha   90.00
_cell.angle_beta   90.00
_cell.angle_gamma   90.00
#
_symmetry.space_group_name_H-M   'P 1'
#
loop_
_entity.id
_entity.type
_entity.pdbx_description
1 polymer ?
#
loop_
_entity_poly.entity_id
_entity_poly.type
_entity_poly.pdbx_seq_one_letter_code
_entity_poly.pdbx_strand_id
1 'polypeptide(L)'
;MRKLFALIPLIIVLASALAACDTLTELAEQRSAAQPAADTAAAAAPVDTALVERGISIYRAQYCGSCHTLDAANTRGIFGPAHDNAAADAAAHLQAPNYSGEAATVEDYLRESIVNPLVFYTPGYEATNHHMPAFGHLPAEDIDAMIYML
;
A
#
# COMPACT_ATOMS: atom_id res chain seq x y z
N MET A 1 30.46 -31.97 58.21
CA MET A 1 31.82 -31.85 57.65
C MET A 1 32.00 -30.40 57.18
N ARG A 2 32.35 -29.47 58.08
CA ARG A 2 33.69 -28.89 58.30
C ARG A 2 34.38 -28.34 57.03
N LYS A 3 34.24 -27.01 56.83
CA LYS A 3 35.24 -25.95 56.52
C LYS A 3 36.01 -26.11 55.18
N LEU A 4 36.36 -25.09 54.38
CA LEU A 4 36.92 -23.74 54.57
C LEU A 4 36.41 -22.85 53.40
N PHE A 5 35.97 -21.59 53.48
CA PHE A 5 36.57 -20.31 53.91
C PHE A 5 37.95 -19.94 53.32
N ALA A 6 37.93 -19.07 52.31
CA ALA A 6 38.96 -18.07 51.97
C ALA A 6 38.23 -16.89 51.26
N LEU A 7 37.92 -15.77 51.91
CA LEU A 7 38.74 -14.56 52.16
C LEU A 7 39.18 -13.78 50.90
N ILE A 8 38.23 -12.99 50.37
CA ILE A 8 38.20 -11.53 50.03
C ILE A 8 39.57 -10.78 49.96
N PRO A 9 39.78 -9.89 48.96
CA PRO A 9 39.55 -8.44 49.13
C PRO A 9 38.69 -7.88 47.97
N LEU A 10 37.53 -7.25 48.19
CA LEU A 10 37.29 -5.90 48.71
C LEU A 10 38.25 -4.87 48.10
N ILE A 11 37.97 -4.46 46.87
CA ILE A 11 38.39 -3.16 46.35
C ILE A 11 37.13 -2.32 46.23
N ILE A 12 36.89 -1.55 47.29
CA ILE A 12 36.02 -0.38 47.27
C ILE A 12 36.77 0.68 46.47
N VAL A 13 36.32 0.98 45.25
CA VAL A 13 36.62 2.28 44.64
C VAL A 13 35.45 3.20 44.95
N LEU A 14 35.77 4.14 45.81
CA LEU A 14 34.95 5.24 46.30
C LEU A 14 34.90 6.35 45.24
N ALA A 15 33.74 7.00 45.17
CA ALA A 15 33.53 8.38 44.73
C ALA A 15 33.70 8.75 43.25
N SER A 16 32.56 9.03 42.62
CA SER A 16 32.30 10.35 42.04
C SER A 16 30.81 10.52 41.76
N ALA A 17 30.10 11.12 42.71
CA ALA A 17 28.88 11.86 42.42
C ALA A 17 29.31 13.13 41.69
N LEU A 18 28.89 13.31 40.44
CA LEU A 18 28.67 14.61 39.80
C LEU A 18 28.02 14.39 38.42
N ALA A 19 27.06 15.24 38.07
CA ALA A 19 26.49 15.43 36.72
C ALA A 19 25.47 14.39 36.19
N ALA A 20 24.39 14.14 36.95
CA ALA A 20 23.14 13.60 36.40
C ALA A 20 22.22 14.71 35.84
N CYS A 21 22.79 15.80 35.31
CA CYS A 21 22.03 16.97 34.83
C CYS A 21 22.46 17.48 33.45
N ASP A 22 23.36 16.79 32.74
CA ASP A 22 23.84 17.25 31.42
C ASP A 22 23.45 16.31 30.26
N THR A 23 22.92 15.11 30.53
CA THR A 23 22.62 14.10 29.49
C THR A 23 21.28 14.30 28.78
N LEU A 24 20.50 15.33 29.12
CA LEU A 24 19.28 15.70 28.38
C LEU A 24 19.55 16.76 27.29
N THR A 25 20.65 17.51 27.41
CA THR A 25 21.00 18.56 26.46
C THR A 25 21.66 17.99 25.20
N GLU A 26 22.47 16.92 25.31
CA GLU A 26 23.11 16.30 24.14
C GLU A 26 22.13 15.56 23.20
N LEU A 27 21.03 15.03 23.71
CA LEU A 27 19.97 14.43 22.89
C LEU A 27 19.16 15.47 22.10
N ALA A 28 19.11 16.72 22.59
CA ALA A 28 18.48 17.82 21.88
C ALA A 28 19.39 18.36 20.75
N GLU A 29 20.71 18.32 20.94
CA GLU A 29 21.67 18.88 19.98
C GLU A 29 22.04 17.90 18.85
N GLN A 30 21.99 16.58 19.08
CA GLN A 30 22.13 15.58 18.00
C GLN A 30 20.90 15.46 17.08
N ARG A 31 19.79 16.14 17.40
CA ARG A 31 18.63 16.27 16.50
C ARG A 31 18.74 17.50 15.58
N SER A 32 19.69 18.40 15.83
CA SER A 32 19.79 19.68 15.10
C SER A 32 20.81 19.71 13.97
N ALA A 33 21.59 18.65 13.75
CA ALA A 33 22.60 18.58 12.67
C ALA A 33 22.32 17.48 11.64
N ALA A 34 21.06 17.00 11.54
CA ALA A 34 20.64 16.10 10.48
C ALA A 34 20.07 16.91 9.30
N GLN A 35 20.95 17.14 8.32
CA GLN A 35 20.68 17.33 6.88
C GLN A 35 19.79 18.52 6.46
N PRO A 36 20.23 19.38 5.51
CA PRO A 36 19.27 20.18 4.76
C PRO A 36 18.26 19.22 4.16
N ALA A 37 16.98 19.36 4.54
CA ALA A 37 15.89 18.69 3.88
C ALA A 37 15.96 19.09 2.41
N ALA A 38 16.52 18.19 1.61
CA ALA A 38 16.39 18.23 0.17
C ALA A 38 14.90 18.10 -0.10
N ASP A 39 14.26 19.24 -0.27
CA ASP A 39 12.96 19.39 -0.89
C ASP A 39 13.13 18.98 -2.35
N THR A 40 13.27 17.67 -2.56
CA THR A 40 13.06 17.03 -3.84
C THR A 40 11.87 16.11 -3.59
N ALA A 41 10.69 16.72 -3.48
CA ALA A 41 9.51 16.10 -4.05
C ALA A 41 9.94 15.65 -5.45
N ALA A 42 10.14 14.35 -5.62
CA ALA A 42 10.36 13.77 -6.93
C ALA A 42 9.22 14.30 -7.79
N ALA A 43 9.55 15.13 -8.78
CA ALA A 43 8.55 15.64 -9.70
C ALA A 43 7.87 14.42 -10.30
N ALA A 44 6.62 14.19 -9.92
CA ALA A 44 5.83 13.11 -10.48
C ALA A 44 5.87 13.27 -12.00
N ALA A 45 6.09 12.17 -12.71
CA ALA A 45 6.00 12.19 -14.17
C ALA A 45 4.66 12.82 -14.56
N PRO A 46 4.62 13.62 -15.64
CA PRO A 46 3.38 14.21 -16.10
C PRO A 46 2.36 13.10 -16.41
N VAL A 47 1.11 13.33 -16.04
CA VAL A 47 0.00 12.43 -16.36
C VAL A 47 -0.12 12.27 -17.87
N ASP A 48 -0.19 11.04 -18.36
CA ASP A 48 -0.45 10.73 -19.76
C ASP A 48 -1.96 10.82 -20.02
N THR A 49 -2.39 11.98 -20.51
CA THR A 49 -3.81 12.24 -20.79
C THR A 49 -4.37 11.33 -21.89
N ALA A 50 -3.55 10.94 -22.87
CA ALA A 50 -4.01 10.07 -23.95
C ALA A 50 -4.28 8.65 -23.43
N LEU A 51 -3.46 8.18 -22.50
CA LEU A 51 -3.68 6.88 -21.85
C LEU A 51 -4.93 6.89 -20.96
N VAL A 52 -5.17 7.98 -20.21
CA VAL A 52 -6.41 8.17 -19.44
C VAL A 52 -7.63 8.15 -20.35
N GLU A 53 -7.63 8.91 -21.45
CA GLU A 53 -8.74 8.94 -22.39
C GLU A 53 -9.01 7.56 -23.02
N ARG A 54 -7.95 6.81 -23.35
CA ARG A 54 -8.08 5.43 -23.81
C ARG A 54 -8.70 4.53 -22.75
N GLY A 55 -8.23 4.59 -21.50
CA GLY A 55 -8.78 3.83 -20.38
C GLY A 55 -10.27 4.09 -20.19
N ILE A 56 -10.68 5.36 -20.20
CA ILE A 56 -12.09 5.76 -20.08
C ILE A 56 -12.93 5.21 -21.24
N SER A 57 -12.42 5.28 -22.47
CA SER A 57 -13.10 4.77 -23.67
C SER A 57 -13.40 3.28 -23.54
N ILE A 58 -12.39 2.51 -23.11
CA ILE A 58 -12.50 1.05 -22.97
C ILE A 58 -13.41 0.69 -21.81
N TYR A 59 -13.26 1.34 -20.67
CA TYR A 59 -14.12 1.14 -19.51
C TYR A 59 -15.61 1.30 -19.84
N ARG A 60 -15.95 2.29 -20.67
CA ARG A 60 -17.32 2.50 -21.15
C ARG A 60 -17.72 1.46 -22.20
N ALA A 61 -16.87 1.16 -23.17
CA ALA A 61 -17.14 0.22 -24.24
C ALA A 61 -17.32 -1.23 -23.73
N GLN A 62 -16.63 -1.60 -22.65
CA GLN A 62 -16.70 -2.91 -22.02
C GLN A 62 -17.77 -2.99 -20.91
N TYR A 63 -18.65 -1.98 -20.82
CA TYR A 63 -19.78 -1.93 -19.89
C TYR A 63 -19.40 -2.02 -18.40
N CYS A 64 -18.16 -1.68 -18.03
CA CYS A 64 -17.70 -1.67 -16.64
C CYS A 64 -18.61 -0.77 -15.78
N GLY A 65 -19.05 0.34 -16.37
CA GLY A 65 -19.96 1.31 -15.75
C GLY A 65 -21.38 0.83 -15.45
N SER A 66 -21.80 -0.33 -15.96
CA SER A 66 -23.07 -0.95 -15.59
C SER A 66 -23.03 -1.56 -14.20
N CYS A 67 -21.83 -1.97 -13.75
CA CYS A 67 -21.62 -2.60 -12.45
C CYS A 67 -20.95 -1.67 -11.45
N HIS A 68 -19.99 -0.85 -11.88
CA HIS A 68 -19.16 -0.03 -11.00
C HIS A 68 -19.46 1.47 -11.16
N THR A 69 -19.34 2.23 -10.07
CA THR A 69 -19.24 3.69 -10.14
C THR A 69 -17.80 4.11 -10.38
N LEU A 70 -17.63 5.14 -11.21
CA LEU A 70 -16.36 5.83 -11.44
C LEU A 70 -16.68 7.22 -11.99
N ASP A 71 -16.29 8.27 -11.28
CA ASP A 71 -16.58 9.65 -11.67
C ASP A 71 -15.81 10.07 -12.92
N ALA A 72 -14.54 9.67 -13.05
CA ALA A 72 -13.73 9.94 -14.24
C ALA A 72 -14.39 9.39 -15.54
N ALA A 73 -15.09 8.26 -15.43
CA ALA A 73 -15.84 7.66 -16.51
C ALA A 73 -17.34 8.07 -16.54
N ASN A 74 -17.80 8.91 -15.61
CA ASN A 74 -19.21 9.31 -15.43
C ASN A 74 -20.17 8.10 -15.38
N THR A 75 -19.84 7.11 -14.54
CA THR A 75 -20.59 5.85 -14.42
C THR A 75 -21.22 5.70 -13.04
N ARG A 76 -22.34 4.96 -12.98
CA ARG A 76 -23.25 4.91 -11.81
C ARG A 76 -23.71 3.48 -11.48
N GLY A 77 -22.94 2.46 -11.87
CA GLY A 77 -23.24 1.07 -11.58
C GLY A 77 -23.24 0.78 -10.07
N ILE A 78 -24.02 -0.22 -9.65
CA ILE A 78 -24.24 -0.52 -8.21
C ILE A 78 -23.96 -1.98 -7.82
N PHE A 79 -23.56 -2.82 -8.78
CA PHE A 79 -23.39 -4.25 -8.57
C PHE A 79 -21.99 -4.62 -8.12
N GLY A 80 -20.98 -3.80 -8.43
CA GLY A 80 -19.60 -3.91 -7.98
C GLY A 80 -19.19 -2.77 -7.05
N PRO A 81 -17.98 -2.83 -6.47
CA PRO A 81 -17.42 -1.73 -5.68
C PRO A 81 -17.19 -0.46 -6.53
N ALA A 82 -17.10 0.69 -5.86
CA ALA A 82 -16.70 1.93 -6.50
C ALA A 82 -15.22 1.89 -6.90
N HIS A 83 -14.87 2.55 -8.00
CA HIS A 83 -13.51 2.55 -8.54
C HIS A 83 -12.74 3.86 -8.33
N ASP A 84 -13.36 4.89 -7.75
CA ASP A 84 -12.69 6.18 -7.49
C ASP A 84 -11.51 6.08 -6.50
N ASN A 85 -11.41 4.98 -5.74
CA ASN A 85 -10.30 4.67 -4.83
C ASN A 85 -9.64 3.32 -5.15
N ALA A 86 -9.78 2.81 -6.38
CA ALA A 86 -9.38 1.45 -6.73
C ALA A 86 -7.92 1.13 -6.40
N ALA A 87 -6.98 2.05 -6.65
CA ALA A 87 -5.58 1.87 -6.29
C ALA A 87 -5.35 1.70 -4.76
N ALA A 88 -6.06 2.47 -3.94
CA ALA A 88 -5.96 2.37 -2.48
C ALA A 88 -6.61 1.08 -1.95
N ASP A 89 -7.77 0.71 -2.50
CA ASP A 89 -8.47 -0.53 -2.16
C ASP A 89 -7.63 -1.76 -2.55
N ALA A 90 -7.02 -1.74 -3.73
CA ALA A 90 -6.07 -2.76 -4.19
C ALA A 90 -4.89 -2.93 -3.23
N ALA A 91 -4.27 -1.82 -2.79
CA ALA A 91 -3.19 -1.87 -1.81
C ALA A 91 -3.63 -2.51 -0.49
N ALA A 92 -4.86 -2.25 -0.03
CA ALA A 92 -5.42 -2.88 1.16
C ALA A 92 -5.71 -4.38 0.93
N HIS A 93 -6.24 -4.75 -0.24
CA HIS A 93 -6.57 -6.13 -0.59
C HIS A 93 -5.34 -7.03 -0.72
N LEU A 94 -4.22 -6.51 -1.22
CA LEU A 94 -2.93 -7.23 -1.23
C LEU A 94 -2.47 -7.65 0.18
N GLN A 95 -2.92 -6.96 1.22
CA GLN A 95 -2.61 -7.28 2.62
C GLN A 95 -3.70 -8.13 3.30
N ALA A 96 -4.78 -8.45 2.60
CA ALA A 96 -5.89 -9.19 3.17
C ALA A 96 -5.47 -10.66 3.44
N PRO A 97 -5.79 -11.22 4.61
CA PRO A 97 -5.37 -12.59 4.97
C PRO A 97 -6.00 -13.68 4.10
N ASN A 98 -7.09 -13.36 3.39
CA ASN A 98 -7.79 -14.22 2.45
C ASN A 98 -7.45 -13.93 0.98
N TYR A 99 -6.52 -13.00 0.70
CA TYR A 99 -5.98 -12.85 -0.64
C TYR A 99 -5.16 -14.10 -1.00
N SER A 100 -5.51 -14.71 -2.13
CA SER A 100 -4.93 -15.98 -2.58
C SER A 100 -4.32 -15.91 -3.99
N GLY A 101 -4.18 -14.68 -4.51
CA GLY A 101 -3.61 -14.43 -5.83
C GLY A 101 -2.09 -14.32 -5.83
N GLU A 102 -1.56 -13.96 -6.98
CA GLU A 102 -0.12 -13.90 -7.24
C GLU A 102 0.41 -12.46 -7.39
N ALA A 103 -0.46 -11.46 -7.30
CA ALA A 103 -0.07 -10.07 -7.48
C ALA A 103 0.91 -9.60 -6.39
N ALA A 104 1.98 -8.93 -6.82
CA ALA A 104 2.99 -8.35 -5.94
C ALA A 104 2.86 -6.83 -5.80
N THR A 105 2.16 -6.19 -6.73
CA THR A 105 1.97 -4.73 -6.81
C THR A 105 0.49 -4.38 -6.97
N VAL A 106 0.16 -3.10 -6.74
CA VAL A 106 -1.21 -2.58 -6.94
C VAL A 106 -1.66 -2.78 -8.37
N GLU A 107 -0.79 -2.49 -9.34
CA GLU A 107 -1.04 -2.64 -10.76
C GLU A 107 -1.24 -4.12 -11.13
N ASP A 108 -0.44 -5.03 -10.57
CA ASP A 108 -0.61 -6.47 -10.77
C ASP A 108 -1.96 -6.95 -10.19
N TYR A 109 -2.38 -6.43 -9.03
CA TYR A 109 -3.64 -6.80 -8.40
C TYR A 109 -4.83 -6.31 -9.22
N LEU A 110 -4.79 -5.07 -9.72
CA LEU A 110 -5.84 -4.53 -10.58
C LEU A 110 -5.93 -5.33 -11.89
N ARG A 111 -4.78 -5.72 -12.46
CA ARG A 111 -4.73 -6.60 -13.64
C ARG A 111 -5.33 -7.98 -13.33
N GLU A 112 -4.93 -8.60 -12.23
CA GLU A 112 -5.45 -9.91 -11.81
C GLU A 112 -6.96 -9.85 -11.59
N SER A 113 -7.47 -8.77 -10.98
CA SER A 113 -8.90 -8.55 -10.79
C SER A 113 -9.67 -8.43 -12.11
N ILE A 114 -9.08 -7.82 -13.14
CA ILE A 114 -9.70 -7.69 -14.47
C ILE A 114 -9.63 -9.01 -15.25
N VAL A 115 -8.50 -9.73 -15.20
CA VAL A 115 -8.24 -10.91 -16.01
C VAL A 115 -8.77 -12.19 -15.37
N ASN A 116 -8.70 -12.31 -14.05
CA ASN A 116 -9.09 -13.46 -13.26
C ASN A 116 -9.83 -13.05 -11.96
N PRO A 117 -11.04 -12.46 -12.06
CA PRO A 117 -11.78 -11.87 -10.94
C PRO A 117 -12.20 -12.86 -9.85
N LEU A 118 -12.06 -14.17 -10.07
CA LEU A 118 -12.47 -15.20 -9.11
C LEU A 118 -11.36 -15.52 -8.08
N VAL A 119 -10.17 -14.97 -8.25
CA VAL A 119 -9.05 -15.14 -7.30
C VAL A 119 -9.34 -14.46 -5.97
N PHE A 120 -9.98 -13.31 -6.01
CA PHE A 120 -10.34 -12.55 -4.84
C PHE A 120 -11.60 -11.73 -5.09
N TYR A 121 -12.55 -11.85 -4.16
CA TYR A 121 -13.72 -10.99 -4.12
C TYR A 121 -13.49 -9.89 -3.09
N THR A 122 -13.78 -8.65 -3.47
CA THR A 122 -13.81 -7.53 -2.53
C THR A 122 -14.76 -7.86 -1.36
N PRO A 123 -14.36 -7.62 -0.10
CA PRO A 123 -15.20 -7.89 1.06
C PRO A 123 -16.62 -7.33 0.92
N GLY A 124 -17.62 -8.18 1.08
CA GLY A 124 -19.04 -7.86 0.92
C GLY A 124 -19.62 -8.23 -0.45
N TYR A 125 -18.80 -8.65 -1.42
CA TYR A 125 -19.24 -9.03 -2.77
C TYR A 125 -19.22 -10.55 -3.02
N GLU A 126 -18.68 -11.35 -2.09
CA GLU A 126 -18.53 -12.81 -2.21
C GLU A 126 -19.86 -13.52 -2.46
N ALA A 127 -20.92 -13.08 -1.79
CA ALA A 127 -22.25 -13.70 -1.83
C ALA A 127 -23.18 -13.09 -2.89
N THR A 128 -22.67 -12.19 -3.73
CA THR A 128 -23.49 -11.55 -4.76
C THR A 128 -23.75 -12.52 -5.92
N ASN A 129 -24.91 -12.38 -6.58
CA ASN A 129 -25.20 -13.14 -7.80
C ASN A 129 -24.62 -12.46 -9.07
N HIS A 130 -23.93 -11.33 -8.91
CA HIS A 130 -23.38 -10.52 -10.00
C HIS A 130 -21.85 -10.53 -9.91
N HIS A 131 -21.24 -11.68 -10.15
CA HIS A 131 -19.78 -11.79 -10.16
C HIS A 131 -19.20 -11.03 -11.34
N MET A 132 -18.05 -10.37 -11.10
CA MET A 132 -17.32 -9.67 -12.15
C MET A 132 -16.89 -10.67 -13.24
N PRO A 133 -17.20 -10.40 -14.52
CA PRO A 133 -16.75 -11.26 -15.62
C PRO A 133 -15.26 -11.08 -15.87
N ALA A 134 -14.61 -12.11 -16.42
CA ALA A 134 -13.20 -12.06 -16.80
C ALA A 134 -13.01 -11.32 -18.14
N PHE A 135 -12.05 -10.40 -18.19
CA PHE A 135 -11.75 -9.59 -19.39
C PHE A 135 -10.39 -9.90 -20.00
N GLY A 136 -9.81 -11.07 -19.74
CA GLY A 136 -8.53 -11.51 -20.32
C GLY A 136 -8.50 -11.66 -21.85
N HIS A 137 -9.63 -11.45 -22.53
CA HIS A 137 -9.72 -11.42 -23.99
C HIS A 137 -9.35 -10.05 -24.59
N LEU A 138 -9.29 -9.00 -23.76
CA LEU A 138 -8.88 -7.67 -24.21
C LEU A 138 -7.37 -7.63 -24.48
N PRO A 139 -6.91 -6.78 -25.42
CA PRO A 139 -5.48 -6.51 -25.59
C PRO A 139 -4.84 -6.06 -24.28
N ALA A 140 -3.57 -6.41 -24.06
CA ALA A 140 -2.89 -6.09 -22.80
C ALA A 140 -2.80 -4.58 -22.61
N GLU A 141 -2.50 -3.83 -23.66
CA GLU A 141 -2.41 -2.37 -23.65
C GLU A 141 -3.75 -1.68 -23.31
N ASP A 142 -4.87 -2.35 -23.56
CA ASP A 142 -6.20 -1.86 -23.25
C ASP A 142 -6.51 -2.04 -21.76
N ILE A 143 -6.08 -3.16 -21.19
CA ILE A 143 -6.12 -3.40 -19.74
C ILE A 143 -5.19 -2.40 -19.03
N ASP A 144 -3.98 -2.16 -19.56
CA ASP A 144 -3.03 -1.19 -19.01
C ASP A 144 -3.61 0.21 -18.97
N ALA A 145 -4.28 0.64 -20.03
CA ALA A 145 -4.93 1.95 -20.10
C ALA A 145 -6.05 2.09 -19.07
N MET A 146 -6.84 1.03 -18.84
CA MET A 146 -7.86 1.03 -17.78
C MET A 146 -7.22 1.11 -16.40
N ILE A 147 -6.17 0.33 -16.12
CA ILE A 147 -5.46 0.37 -14.83
C ILE A 147 -4.83 1.74 -14.59
N TYR A 148 -4.27 2.37 -15.62
CA TYR A 148 -3.63 3.68 -15.50
C TYR A 148 -4.57 4.79 -14.99
N MET A 149 -5.87 4.68 -15.27
CA MET A 149 -6.86 5.68 -14.85
C MET A 149 -7.55 5.36 -13.50
N LEU A 150 -7.24 4.22 -12.87
CA LEU A 150 -7.84 3.69 -11.63
C LEU A 150 -6.93 3.93 -10.42
#